data_AF-A0A6N4WEB4-F1
#
_entry.id   AF-A0A6N4WEB4-F1
#
_cell.length_a   1.000
_cell.length_b   1.000
_cell.length_c   1.000
_cell.angle_alpha   90.00
_cell.angle_beta   90.00
_cell.angle_gamma   90.00
#
_symmetry.space_group_name_H-M   'P 1'
#
loop_
_entity.id
_entity.type
_entity.pdbx_description
1 polymer ?
#
loop_
_entity_poly.entity_id
_entity_poly.type
_entity_poly.pdbx_seq_one_letter_code
_entity_poly.pdbx_strand_id
1 'polypeptide(L)'
;MFRALGSAVLAAVFGLSGLATGTAAAASSCADYHWIGAAGSGQRDGVALAANGGMGDVVYQSYLQLRSELLASGRSIDAESVQYPAAPVPIKGGLSGWLDFLGSVGDGTDAVAKQFTAFTQRCPDTKVVLAGYSQGAMVVHRNLYALADNPNLAAALLIADGDRLPADTTVNLGSTAIAPSRGKGVAQEHSLLASANTSVLPPAVGARTISVCDVGDPVCDYDADSTTVSDSAIAIHTAYAPAASGPHAWGAPLYTLVTRAGAAPAAPVALTGG
;
A
#
# COMPACT_ATOMS: atom_id res chain seq x y z
N MET A 1 -33.87 22.16 91.79
CA MET A 1 -33.66 20.74 91.41
C MET A 1 -32.89 20.72 90.10
N PHE A 2 -31.59 20.43 90.14
CA PHE A 2 -30.78 20.18 88.94
C PHE A 2 -29.95 18.92 89.19
N ARG A 3 -30.14 17.91 88.35
CA ARG A 3 -29.26 16.76 88.19
C ARG A 3 -29.32 16.30 86.74
N ALA A 4 -28.13 16.21 86.14
CA ALA A 4 -27.85 15.70 84.81
C ALA A 4 -28.01 14.17 84.73
N LEU A 5 -28.20 13.64 83.52
CA LEU A 5 -27.61 12.40 83.00
C LEU A 5 -27.97 12.24 81.52
N GLY A 6 -26.97 11.97 80.67
CA GLY A 6 -27.09 11.90 79.21
C GLY A 6 -27.42 10.52 78.65
N SER A 7 -27.55 10.45 77.33
CA SER A 7 -27.43 9.23 76.51
C SER A 7 -27.11 9.61 75.06
N ALA A 8 -26.08 8.97 74.52
CA ALA A 8 -25.60 9.07 73.14
C ALA A 8 -26.37 8.12 72.22
N VAL A 9 -26.61 8.50 70.95
CA VAL A 9 -26.95 7.54 69.89
C VAL A 9 -26.34 7.97 68.54
N LEU A 10 -25.41 7.11 68.10
CA LEU A 10 -24.92 6.74 66.76
C LEU A 10 -25.02 7.70 65.56
N ALA A 11 -23.83 8.04 65.04
CA ALA A 11 -23.61 8.43 63.65
C ALA A 11 -23.69 7.20 62.73
N ALA A 12 -24.56 7.23 61.73
CA ALA A 12 -24.54 6.30 60.60
C ALA A 12 -23.82 6.98 59.42
N VAL A 13 -22.56 6.62 59.18
CA VAL A 13 -21.84 6.98 57.95
C VAL A 13 -22.24 5.96 56.88
N PHE A 14 -23.10 6.36 55.95
CA PHE A 14 -23.31 5.60 54.71
C PHE A 14 -22.07 5.80 53.83
N GLY A 15 -21.26 4.75 53.71
CA GLY A 15 -20.21 4.69 52.69
C GLY A 15 -20.84 4.61 51.31
N LEU A 16 -20.76 5.68 50.53
CA LEU A 16 -21.04 5.61 49.10
C LEU A 16 -19.90 4.84 48.43
N SER A 17 -20.22 3.63 48.02
CA SER A 17 -19.43 2.79 47.13
C SER A 17 -19.03 3.58 45.89
N GLY A 18 -17.74 3.68 45.62
CA GLY A 18 -17.20 4.32 44.43
C GLY A 18 -17.68 3.60 43.17
N LEU A 19 -18.41 4.32 42.32
CA LEU A 19 -18.66 3.93 40.93
C LEU A 19 -17.34 4.04 40.19
N ALA A 20 -16.64 2.91 40.01
CA ALA A 20 -15.57 2.81 39.04
C ALA A 20 -16.20 2.89 37.64
N THR A 21 -16.21 4.08 37.05
CA THR A 21 -16.48 4.26 35.61
C THR A 21 -15.29 3.69 34.85
N GLY A 22 -15.29 2.38 34.64
CA GLY A 22 -14.43 1.78 33.63
C GLY A 22 -14.85 2.35 32.28
N THR A 23 -14.04 3.25 31.73
CA THR A 23 -14.16 3.62 30.32
C THR A 23 -13.85 2.36 29.51
N ALA A 24 -14.88 1.72 28.95
CA ALA A 24 -14.68 0.79 27.86
C ALA A 24 -13.97 1.58 26.74
N ALA A 25 -12.68 1.35 26.54
CA ALA A 25 -12.01 1.81 25.33
C ALA A 25 -12.75 1.14 24.17
N ALA A 26 -13.43 1.94 23.34
CA ALA A 26 -13.94 1.44 22.08
C ALA A 26 -12.74 0.77 21.37
N ALA A 27 -12.86 -0.52 21.06
CA ALA A 27 -11.86 -1.20 20.25
C ALA A 27 -11.63 -0.32 19.01
N SER A 28 -10.37 -0.02 18.69
CA SER A 28 -10.06 0.75 17.50
C SER A 28 -10.72 0.05 16.32
N SER A 29 -11.52 0.77 15.55
CA SER A 29 -12.18 0.27 14.33
C SER A 29 -11.18 0.00 13.19
N CYS A 30 -9.89 -0.10 13.51
CA CYS A 30 -8.80 -0.26 12.58
C CYS A 30 -8.68 -1.73 12.20
N ALA A 31 -8.64 -2.02 10.90
CA ALA A 31 -8.36 -3.37 10.43
C ALA A 31 -6.92 -3.80 10.78
N ASP A 32 -6.67 -5.11 10.77
CA ASP A 32 -5.32 -5.68 10.96
C ASP A 32 -4.35 -5.17 9.89
N TYR A 33 -4.87 -5.01 8.67
CA TYR A 33 -4.14 -4.50 7.51
C TYR A 33 -4.91 -3.37 6.82
N HIS A 34 -4.18 -2.50 6.13
CA HIS A 34 -4.74 -1.47 5.28
C HIS A 34 -4.05 -1.48 3.91
N TRP A 35 -4.81 -1.39 2.83
CA TRP A 35 -4.29 -1.33 1.48
C TRP A 35 -4.39 0.09 0.91
N ILE A 36 -3.27 0.65 0.45
CA ILE A 36 -3.26 1.90 -0.31
C ILE A 36 -2.88 1.58 -1.76
N GLY A 37 -3.85 1.69 -2.66
CA GLY A 37 -3.72 1.32 -4.07
C GLY A 37 -3.59 2.52 -5.02
N ALA A 38 -2.48 2.59 -5.75
CA ALA A 38 -2.21 3.61 -6.76
C ALA A 38 -2.56 3.09 -8.17
N ALA A 39 -3.57 3.69 -8.80
CA ALA A 39 -3.98 3.33 -10.15
C ALA A 39 -2.88 3.63 -11.20
N GLY A 40 -2.97 3.02 -12.38
CA GLY A 40 -2.15 3.38 -13.53
C GLY A 40 -2.66 4.62 -14.26
N SER A 41 -1.87 5.09 -15.22
CA SER A 41 -2.23 6.24 -16.06
C SER A 41 -3.57 6.07 -16.76
N GLY A 42 -4.39 7.13 -16.73
CA GLY A 42 -5.73 7.18 -17.31
C GLY A 42 -6.78 6.36 -16.55
N GLN A 43 -6.46 5.81 -15.37
CA GLN A 43 -7.39 4.96 -14.61
C GLN A 43 -8.13 5.71 -13.48
N ARG A 44 -8.05 7.05 -13.45
CA ARG A 44 -8.71 7.89 -12.42
C ARG A 44 -9.36 9.15 -12.98
N ASP A 45 -10.26 9.00 -13.95
CA ASP A 45 -11.13 10.08 -14.43
C ASP A 45 -12.59 9.63 -14.51
N GLY A 46 -13.53 10.59 -14.50
CA GLY A 46 -14.96 10.33 -14.69
C GLY A 46 -15.50 9.15 -13.88
N VAL A 47 -16.01 8.13 -14.58
CA VAL A 47 -16.57 6.91 -13.97
C VAL A 47 -15.52 6.00 -13.32
N ALA A 48 -14.25 6.09 -13.75
CA ALA A 48 -13.16 5.28 -13.22
C ALA A 48 -12.81 5.64 -11.76
N LEU A 49 -13.16 6.85 -11.31
CA LEU A 49 -13.03 7.24 -9.89
C LEU A 49 -13.89 6.39 -8.95
N ALA A 50 -15.06 5.95 -9.41
CA ALA A 50 -15.98 5.13 -8.62
C ALA A 50 -15.78 3.63 -8.87
N ALA A 51 -15.43 3.23 -10.10
CA ALA A 51 -15.14 1.85 -10.44
C ALA A 51 -13.91 1.35 -9.66
N ASN A 52 -13.95 0.10 -9.17
CA ASN A 52 -12.81 -0.53 -8.51
C ASN A 52 -12.19 0.29 -7.36
N GLY A 53 -13.01 1.10 -6.67
CA GLY A 53 -12.55 2.01 -5.61
C GLY A 53 -11.57 3.10 -6.06
N GLY A 54 -11.50 3.37 -7.37
CA GLY A 54 -10.54 4.31 -7.98
C GLY A 54 -9.11 3.77 -8.07
N MET A 55 -8.88 2.48 -7.84
CA MET A 55 -7.53 1.89 -7.87
C MET A 55 -7.09 1.41 -9.26
N GLY A 56 -7.97 1.45 -10.26
CA GLY A 56 -7.76 0.73 -11.51
C GLY A 56 -7.92 -0.79 -11.34
N ASP A 57 -8.07 -1.51 -12.44
CA ASP A 57 -8.43 -2.94 -12.39
C ASP A 57 -7.33 -3.81 -11.76
N VAL A 58 -6.10 -3.76 -12.28
CA VAL A 58 -4.98 -4.60 -11.84
C VAL A 58 -4.74 -4.53 -10.32
N VAL A 59 -4.71 -3.31 -9.78
CA VAL A 59 -4.47 -3.06 -8.34
C VAL A 59 -5.67 -3.50 -7.51
N TYR A 60 -6.89 -3.25 -7.98
CA TYR A 60 -8.11 -3.66 -7.28
C TYR A 60 -8.27 -5.19 -7.24
N GLN A 61 -8.03 -5.88 -8.35
CA GLN A 61 -8.07 -7.36 -8.37
C GLN A 61 -6.99 -7.94 -7.45
N SER A 62 -5.80 -7.33 -7.41
CA SER A 62 -4.73 -7.75 -6.48
C SER A 62 -5.14 -7.56 -5.02
N TYR A 63 -5.81 -6.45 -4.69
CA TYR A 63 -6.41 -6.23 -3.38
C TYR A 63 -7.46 -7.30 -3.04
N LEU A 64 -8.37 -7.62 -3.96
CA LEU A 64 -9.41 -8.62 -3.73
C LEU A 64 -8.81 -10.01 -3.47
N GLN A 65 -7.76 -10.39 -4.20
CA GLN A 65 -7.04 -11.64 -3.96
C GLN A 65 -6.45 -11.67 -2.54
N LEU A 66 -5.64 -10.67 -2.17
CA LEU A 66 -5.05 -10.58 -0.83
C LEU A 66 -6.11 -10.55 0.27
N ARG A 67 -7.19 -9.79 0.08
CA ARG A 67 -8.31 -9.70 1.02
C ARG A 67 -8.95 -11.06 1.23
N SER A 68 -9.18 -11.83 0.17
CA SER A 68 -9.78 -13.15 0.29
C SER A 68 -8.92 -14.10 1.14
N GLU A 69 -7.60 -14.07 0.95
CA GLU A 69 -6.64 -14.90 1.69
C GLU A 69 -6.55 -14.47 3.17
N LEU A 70 -6.51 -13.16 3.44
CA LEU A 70 -6.50 -12.63 4.80
C LEU A 70 -7.79 -12.97 5.56
N LEU A 71 -8.96 -12.79 4.94
CA LEU A 71 -10.24 -13.12 5.56
C LEU A 71 -10.35 -14.62 5.85
N ALA A 72 -9.87 -15.48 4.94
CA ALA A 72 -9.82 -16.92 5.17
C ALA A 72 -8.92 -17.30 6.36
N SER A 73 -7.93 -16.47 6.70
CA SER A 73 -7.07 -16.62 7.89
C SER A 73 -7.59 -15.93 9.15
N GLY A 74 -8.79 -15.32 9.11
CA GLY A 74 -9.39 -14.60 10.23
C GLY A 74 -8.83 -13.19 10.46
N ARG A 75 -8.16 -12.60 9.46
CA ARG A 75 -7.56 -11.25 9.51
C ARG A 75 -8.38 -10.28 8.67
N SER A 76 -8.53 -9.07 9.17
CA SER A 76 -9.27 -7.99 8.52
C SER A 76 -8.36 -7.12 7.65
N ILE A 77 -8.91 -6.61 6.55
CA ILE A 77 -8.25 -5.60 5.71
C ILE A 77 -9.29 -4.64 5.14
N ASP A 78 -8.97 -3.35 5.14
CA ASP A 78 -9.67 -2.31 4.40
C ASP A 78 -8.74 -1.67 3.36
N ALA A 79 -9.27 -0.77 2.53
CA ALA A 79 -8.52 -0.19 1.43
C ALA A 79 -8.94 1.24 1.11
N GLU A 80 -8.00 2.01 0.59
CA GLU A 80 -8.25 3.27 -0.09
C GLU A 80 -7.42 3.38 -1.38
N SER A 81 -7.87 4.20 -2.32
CA SER A 81 -7.06 4.58 -3.47
C SER A 81 -6.18 5.79 -3.16
N VAL A 82 -5.05 5.88 -3.84
CA VAL A 82 -4.23 7.09 -3.84
C VAL A 82 -4.99 8.21 -4.55
N GLN A 83 -5.14 9.36 -3.87
CA GLN A 83 -5.88 10.50 -4.39
C GLN A 83 -4.97 11.40 -5.23
N TYR A 84 -4.76 11.00 -6.48
CA TYR A 84 -3.92 11.72 -7.43
C TYR A 84 -4.49 11.69 -8.86
N PRO A 85 -3.98 12.54 -9.78
CA PRO A 85 -4.56 12.67 -11.13
C PRO A 85 -4.51 11.40 -11.98
N ALA A 86 -3.51 10.54 -11.78
CA ALA A 86 -3.22 9.41 -12.66
C ALA A 86 -3.23 9.79 -14.15
N ALA A 87 -2.49 10.85 -14.52
CA ALA A 87 -2.58 11.44 -15.85
C ALA A 87 -2.29 10.40 -16.96
N PRO A 88 -3.05 10.42 -18.08
CA PRO A 88 -2.86 9.49 -19.19
C PRO A 88 -1.48 9.70 -19.84
N VAL A 89 -0.92 8.63 -20.42
CA VAL A 89 0.34 8.71 -21.16
C VAL A 89 0.13 9.55 -22.43
N PRO A 90 0.99 10.53 -22.72
CA PRO A 90 0.86 11.40 -23.88
C PRO A 90 1.31 10.67 -25.17
N ILE A 91 0.51 9.75 -25.71
CA ILE A 91 0.85 8.96 -26.92
C ILE A 91 1.08 9.85 -28.17
N LYS A 92 0.49 11.06 -28.19
CA LYS A 92 0.67 12.08 -29.25
C LYS A 92 1.10 13.45 -28.71
N GLY A 93 1.41 13.55 -27.42
CA GLY A 93 1.69 14.82 -26.77
C GLY A 93 3.13 15.25 -26.98
N GLY A 94 3.35 16.54 -27.20
CA GLY A 94 4.69 17.14 -27.12
C GLY A 94 5.17 17.25 -25.67
N LEU A 95 6.26 18.00 -25.46
CA LEU A 95 6.91 18.20 -24.17
C LEU A 95 5.94 18.53 -23.01
N SER A 96 4.86 19.29 -23.26
CA SER A 96 3.87 19.62 -22.24
C SER A 96 3.11 18.42 -21.69
N GLY A 97 2.65 17.49 -22.55
CA GLY A 97 1.93 16.30 -22.10
C GLY A 97 2.83 15.34 -21.32
N TRP A 98 4.14 15.33 -21.63
CA TRP A 98 5.13 14.60 -20.85
C TRP A 98 5.36 15.23 -19.48
N LEU A 99 5.44 16.56 -19.40
CA LEU A 99 5.54 17.29 -18.13
C LEU A 99 4.29 17.07 -17.25
N ASP A 100 3.09 17.04 -17.84
CA ASP A 100 1.86 16.74 -17.11
C ASP A 100 1.86 15.32 -16.53
N PHE A 101 2.30 14.33 -17.32
CA PHE A 101 2.47 12.95 -16.85
C PHE A 101 3.47 12.87 -15.69
N LEU A 102 4.62 13.52 -15.80
CA LEU A 102 5.64 13.53 -14.75
C LEU A 102 5.17 14.29 -13.49
N GLY A 103 4.46 15.40 -13.67
CA GLY A 103 3.80 16.13 -12.58
C GLY A 103 2.83 15.24 -11.83
N SER A 104 2.03 14.44 -12.55
CA SER A 104 1.13 13.45 -11.94
C SER A 104 1.87 12.39 -11.12
N VAL A 105 3.08 11.95 -11.52
CA VAL A 105 3.88 11.03 -10.67
C VAL A 105 4.32 11.72 -9.39
N GLY A 106 4.73 12.99 -9.46
CA GLY A 106 5.07 13.80 -8.29
C GLY A 106 3.88 13.95 -7.31
N ASP A 107 2.73 14.38 -7.82
CA ASP A 107 1.49 14.54 -7.03
C ASP A 107 1.06 13.23 -6.37
N GLY A 108 1.18 12.11 -7.09
CA GLY A 108 0.89 10.78 -6.55
C GLY A 108 1.86 10.38 -5.44
N THR A 109 3.14 10.67 -5.60
CA THR A 109 4.18 10.39 -4.60
C THR A 109 3.86 11.12 -3.29
N ASP A 110 3.52 12.41 -3.39
CA ASP A 110 3.10 13.23 -2.25
C ASP A 110 1.79 12.75 -1.61
N ALA A 111 0.82 12.30 -2.43
CA ALA A 111 -0.45 11.77 -1.97
C ALA A 111 -0.25 10.49 -1.15
N VAL A 112 0.56 9.54 -1.62
CA VAL A 112 0.91 8.33 -0.84
C VAL A 112 1.54 8.70 0.49
N ALA A 113 2.54 9.59 0.51
CA ALA A 113 3.20 10.00 1.75
C ALA A 113 2.21 10.58 2.77
N LYS A 114 1.30 11.46 2.32
CA LYS A 114 0.26 12.09 3.16
C LYS A 114 -0.75 11.07 3.66
N GLN A 115 -1.27 10.22 2.76
CA GLN A 115 -2.27 9.20 3.08
C GLN A 115 -1.73 8.17 4.06
N PHE A 116 -0.54 7.63 3.80
CA PHE A 116 0.14 6.71 4.70
C PHE A 116 0.30 7.32 6.09
N THR A 117 0.88 8.53 6.17
CA THR A 117 1.12 9.21 7.44
C THR A 117 -0.18 9.46 8.21
N ALA A 118 -1.21 9.96 7.51
CA ALA A 118 -2.50 10.25 8.12
C ALA A 118 -3.18 8.96 8.61
N PHE A 119 -3.06 7.85 7.86
CA PHE A 119 -3.62 6.57 8.25
C PHE A 119 -2.90 6.00 9.48
N THR A 120 -1.57 5.93 9.47
CA THR A 120 -0.80 5.33 10.58
C THR A 120 -0.87 6.16 11.86
N GLN A 121 -1.16 7.47 11.78
CA GLN A 121 -1.49 8.28 12.95
C GLN A 121 -2.83 7.90 13.59
N ARG A 122 -3.83 7.51 12.78
CA ARG A 122 -5.14 7.06 13.27
C ARG A 122 -5.10 5.60 13.73
N CYS A 123 -4.34 4.76 13.05
CA CYS A 123 -4.26 3.31 13.24
C CYS A 123 -2.79 2.87 13.38
N PRO A 124 -2.11 3.19 14.50
CA PRO A 124 -0.68 2.96 14.67
C PRO A 124 -0.27 1.48 14.73
N ASP A 125 -1.22 0.59 15.03
CA ASP A 125 -0.97 -0.85 15.11
C ASP A 125 -1.25 -1.59 13.79
N THR A 126 -1.96 -0.95 12.86
CA THR A 126 -2.30 -1.53 11.56
C THR A 126 -1.07 -1.61 10.66
N LYS A 127 -0.97 -2.70 9.89
CA LYS A 127 0.05 -2.86 8.86
C LYS A 127 -0.45 -2.41 7.49
N VAL A 128 0.30 -1.55 6.83
CA VAL A 128 -0.07 -0.97 5.54
C VAL A 128 0.63 -1.72 4.41
N VAL A 129 -0.14 -2.05 3.37
CA VAL A 129 0.34 -2.60 2.10
C VAL A 129 0.21 -1.50 1.05
N LEU A 130 1.30 -1.19 0.35
CA LEU A 130 1.27 -0.26 -0.78
C LEU A 130 1.26 -1.04 -2.08
N ALA A 131 0.42 -0.66 -3.04
CA ALA A 131 0.42 -1.31 -4.34
C ALA A 131 0.20 -0.32 -5.46
N GLY A 132 0.88 -0.53 -6.58
CA GLY A 132 0.76 0.32 -7.73
C GLY A 132 0.96 -0.43 -9.03
N TYR A 133 0.36 0.12 -10.10
CA TYR A 133 0.51 -0.38 -11.46
C TYR A 133 0.98 0.73 -12.40
N SER A 134 1.98 0.47 -13.25
CA SER A 134 2.50 1.42 -14.23
C SER A 134 2.92 2.74 -13.55
N GLN A 135 2.30 3.87 -13.89
CA GLN A 135 2.51 5.15 -13.20
C GLN A 135 2.27 5.07 -11.68
N GLY A 136 1.28 4.31 -11.24
CA GLY A 136 1.01 4.09 -9.81
C GLY A 136 2.11 3.29 -9.12
N ALA A 137 2.79 2.39 -9.84
CA ALA A 137 3.94 1.65 -9.30
C ALA A 137 5.12 2.59 -9.06
N MET A 138 5.38 3.53 -9.98
CA MET A 138 6.41 4.58 -9.80
C MET A 138 6.12 5.44 -8.56
N VAL A 139 4.86 5.87 -8.41
CA VAL A 139 4.36 6.62 -7.24
C VAL A 139 4.63 5.88 -5.92
N VAL A 140 4.35 4.57 -5.88
CA VAL A 140 4.62 3.75 -4.69
C VAL A 140 6.11 3.56 -4.48
N HIS A 141 6.87 3.19 -5.53
CA HIS A 141 8.31 2.94 -5.47
C HIS A 141 9.03 4.12 -4.81
N ARG A 142 8.76 5.35 -5.27
CA ARG A 142 9.41 6.56 -4.76
C ARG A 142 9.21 6.79 -3.26
N ASN A 143 8.13 6.30 -2.68
CA ASN A 143 7.89 6.36 -1.24
C ASN A 143 8.68 5.32 -0.43
N LEU A 144 9.09 4.20 -1.04
CA LEU A 144 9.72 3.08 -0.33
C LEU A 144 11.06 3.44 0.30
N TYR A 145 11.81 4.39 -0.27
CA TYR A 145 13.06 4.88 0.32
C TYR A 145 12.85 5.51 1.70
N ALA A 146 11.83 6.35 1.84
CA ALA A 146 11.52 7.03 3.10
C ALA A 146 10.80 6.10 4.10
N LEU A 147 10.08 5.10 3.60
CA LEU A 147 9.34 4.14 4.42
C LEU A 147 10.17 2.89 4.77
N ALA A 148 11.44 2.84 4.39
CA ALA A 148 12.23 1.62 4.49
C ALA A 148 12.30 1.04 5.91
N ASP A 149 12.44 1.90 6.91
CA ASP A 149 12.48 1.52 8.33
C ASP A 149 11.14 1.74 9.05
N ASN A 150 10.08 2.10 8.32
CA ASN A 150 8.79 2.37 8.94
C ASN A 150 8.12 1.04 9.39
N PRO A 151 7.76 0.90 10.68
CA PRO A 151 7.23 -0.35 11.22
C PRO A 151 5.81 -0.66 10.76
N ASN A 152 5.06 0.32 10.22
CA ASN A 152 3.72 0.11 9.69
C ASN A 152 3.74 -0.47 8.28
N LEU A 153 4.79 -0.26 7.48
CA LEU A 153 4.86 -0.83 6.13
C LEU A 153 5.04 -2.36 6.22
N ALA A 154 4.05 -3.13 5.79
CA ALA A 154 4.12 -4.58 5.72
C ALA A 154 4.82 -5.07 4.46
N ALA A 155 4.35 -4.61 3.30
CA ALA A 155 4.83 -5.02 2.00
C ALA A 155 4.49 -3.99 0.94
N ALA A 156 5.15 -4.10 -0.22
CA ALA A 156 4.77 -3.35 -1.41
C ALA A 156 4.63 -4.26 -2.64
N LEU A 157 3.71 -3.92 -3.55
CA LEU A 157 3.49 -4.59 -4.82
C LEU A 157 3.64 -3.57 -5.96
N LEU A 158 4.67 -3.74 -6.77
CA LEU A 158 4.98 -2.89 -7.92
C LEU A 158 4.76 -3.69 -9.20
N ILE A 159 3.75 -3.33 -9.99
CA ILE A 159 3.43 -4.02 -11.25
C ILE A 159 3.74 -3.08 -12.42
N ALA A 160 4.52 -3.55 -13.39
CA ALA A 160 4.93 -2.76 -14.54
C ALA A 160 5.60 -1.43 -14.15
N ASP A 161 6.51 -1.48 -13.18
CA ASP A 161 7.12 -0.30 -12.58
C ASP A 161 8.15 0.41 -13.47
N GLY A 162 7.85 1.66 -13.82
CA GLY A 162 8.73 2.52 -14.60
C GLY A 162 9.98 3.01 -13.87
N ASP A 163 10.04 2.90 -12.54
CA ASP A 163 11.24 3.21 -11.75
C ASP A 163 12.08 1.94 -11.44
N ARG A 164 11.66 0.76 -11.92
CA ARG A 164 12.32 -0.53 -11.63
C ARG A 164 13.82 -0.50 -11.91
N LEU A 165 14.60 -0.93 -10.92
CA LEU A 165 16.03 -1.23 -11.07
C LEU A 165 16.25 -2.74 -10.99
N PRO A 166 16.83 -3.41 -12.01
CA PRO A 166 17.11 -4.85 -11.95
C PRO A 166 18.03 -5.27 -10.80
N ALA A 167 18.80 -4.32 -10.25
CA ALA A 167 19.69 -4.53 -9.12
C ALA A 167 19.00 -4.43 -7.75
N ASP A 168 17.71 -4.08 -7.70
CA ASP A 168 16.95 -4.07 -6.47
C ASP A 168 16.87 -5.47 -5.84
N THR A 169 16.78 -5.50 -4.51
CA THR A 169 16.64 -6.74 -3.72
C THR A 169 15.19 -7.23 -3.63
N THR A 170 14.36 -6.79 -4.56
CA THR A 170 12.92 -7.10 -4.67
C THR A 170 12.67 -8.58 -4.93
N VAL A 171 11.50 -9.06 -4.50
CA VAL A 171 10.98 -10.35 -4.93
C VAL A 171 10.48 -10.20 -6.37
N ASN A 172 11.32 -10.59 -7.33
CA ASN A 172 11.03 -10.41 -8.75
C ASN A 172 10.09 -11.50 -9.27
N LEU A 173 9.02 -11.08 -9.96
CA LEU A 173 8.04 -11.92 -10.66
C LEU A 173 7.82 -11.39 -12.09
N GLY A 174 7.00 -12.08 -12.87
CA GLY A 174 6.89 -11.87 -14.31
C GLY A 174 7.96 -12.65 -15.09
N SER A 175 7.91 -12.56 -16.41
CA SER A 175 8.86 -13.25 -17.29
C SER A 175 10.30 -12.73 -17.14
N THR A 176 10.51 -11.49 -16.67
CA THR A 176 11.86 -10.98 -16.37
C THR A 176 12.51 -11.70 -15.18
N ALA A 177 11.74 -12.37 -14.30
CA ALA A 177 12.30 -13.12 -13.17
C ALA A 177 13.04 -14.39 -13.60
N ILE A 178 12.65 -14.99 -14.73
CA ILE A 178 13.25 -16.23 -15.27
C ILE A 178 14.12 -15.98 -16.51
N ALA A 179 13.92 -14.85 -17.18
CA ALA A 179 14.76 -14.35 -18.24
C ALA A 179 15.19 -12.92 -17.87
N PRO A 180 16.14 -12.76 -16.92
CA PRO A 180 16.57 -11.45 -16.46
C PRO A 180 17.14 -10.66 -17.64
N SER A 181 16.33 -9.73 -18.13
CA SER A 181 16.72 -8.71 -19.08
C SER A 181 17.62 -7.69 -18.36
N ARG A 182 18.50 -7.03 -19.12
CA ARG A 182 19.21 -5.84 -18.62
C ARG A 182 18.34 -4.59 -18.61
N GLY A 183 17.14 -4.67 -19.20
CA GLY A 183 16.20 -3.56 -19.25
C GLY A 183 15.80 -3.13 -17.85
N LYS A 184 15.69 -1.82 -17.69
CA LYS A 184 15.31 -1.11 -16.47
C LYS A 184 13.99 -0.39 -16.72
N GLY A 185 13.39 0.18 -15.70
CA GLY A 185 12.22 1.02 -15.89
C GLY A 185 12.54 2.25 -16.77
N VAL A 186 11.60 2.68 -17.60
CA VAL A 186 11.76 3.80 -18.54
C VAL A 186 12.18 5.11 -17.85
N ALA A 187 11.75 5.32 -16.60
CA ALA A 187 12.15 6.49 -15.83
C ALA A 187 13.63 6.49 -15.49
N GLN A 188 14.28 5.32 -15.42
CA GLN A 188 15.72 5.19 -15.18
C GLN A 188 16.56 5.55 -16.41
N GLU A 189 15.97 5.58 -17.61
CA GLU A 189 16.64 6.11 -18.80
C GLU A 189 16.64 7.64 -18.82
N HIS A 190 15.56 8.25 -18.36
CA HIS A 190 15.39 9.71 -18.31
C HIS A 190 15.34 10.23 -16.88
N SER A 191 16.20 9.70 -16.01
CA SER A 191 16.08 9.85 -14.55
C SER A 191 16.08 11.29 -14.05
N LEU A 192 16.87 12.17 -14.67
CA LEU A 192 16.88 13.61 -14.34
C LEU A 192 15.55 14.30 -14.66
N LEU A 193 14.95 13.98 -15.81
CA LEU A 193 13.66 14.57 -16.21
C LEU A 193 12.52 13.96 -15.40
N ALA A 194 12.57 12.65 -15.16
CA ALA A 194 11.55 11.92 -14.45
C ALA A 194 11.61 12.08 -12.92
N SER A 195 12.64 12.75 -12.40
CA SER A 195 12.97 12.81 -10.97
C SER A 195 13.01 11.42 -10.33
N ALA A 196 13.52 10.43 -11.08
CA ALA A 196 13.62 9.06 -10.62
C ALA A 196 14.83 8.90 -9.69
N ASN A 197 14.65 8.17 -8.59
CA ASN A 197 15.78 7.76 -7.76
C ASN A 197 16.57 6.67 -8.49
N THR A 198 17.88 6.86 -8.65
CA THR A 198 18.77 5.93 -9.35
C THR A 198 19.52 4.98 -8.41
N SER A 199 19.36 5.16 -7.10
CA SER A 199 19.90 4.25 -6.10
C SER A 199 19.00 3.04 -5.97
N VAL A 200 19.57 1.86 -5.72
CA VAL A 200 18.76 0.68 -5.38
C VAL A 200 17.98 0.91 -4.07
N LEU A 201 16.82 0.28 -3.95
CA LEU A 201 16.03 0.25 -2.74
C LEU A 201 16.85 -0.28 -1.55
N PRO A 202 16.71 0.31 -0.34
CA PRO A 202 17.30 -0.25 0.86
C PRO A 202 16.94 -1.74 1.00
N PRO A 203 17.90 -2.66 1.28
CA PRO A 203 17.63 -4.09 1.24
C PRO A 203 16.47 -4.56 2.13
N ALA A 204 16.25 -3.90 3.27
CA ALA A 204 15.17 -4.22 4.20
C ALA A 204 13.77 -3.96 3.63
N VAL A 205 13.60 -2.96 2.75
CA VAL A 205 12.32 -2.71 2.06
C VAL A 205 12.23 -3.49 0.77
N GLY A 206 13.34 -3.63 0.02
CA GLY A 206 13.39 -4.47 -1.18
C GLY A 206 12.94 -5.91 -0.90
N ALA A 207 13.43 -6.53 0.19
CA ALA A 207 13.01 -7.87 0.59
C ALA A 207 11.51 -8.01 0.96
N ARG A 208 10.80 -6.88 1.15
CA ARG A 208 9.35 -6.78 1.40
C ARG A 208 8.58 -6.22 0.21
N THR A 209 9.22 -6.06 -0.94
CA THR A 209 8.62 -5.51 -2.15
C THR A 209 8.63 -6.55 -3.26
N ILE A 210 7.46 -6.82 -3.84
CA ILE A 210 7.32 -7.62 -5.05
C ILE A 210 7.40 -6.68 -6.25
N SER A 211 8.29 -6.98 -7.20
CA SER A 211 8.37 -6.27 -8.48
C SER A 211 7.98 -7.23 -9.60
N VAL A 212 6.88 -6.94 -10.29
CA VAL A 212 6.35 -7.75 -11.39
C VAL A 212 6.64 -7.03 -12.70
N CYS A 213 7.40 -7.68 -13.59
CA CYS A 213 7.70 -7.13 -14.90
C CYS A 213 7.85 -8.24 -15.95
N ASP A 214 7.25 -8.03 -17.11
CA ASP A 214 7.38 -8.90 -18.27
C ASP A 214 8.41 -8.40 -19.28
N VAL A 215 9.10 -9.34 -19.92
CA VAL A 215 10.10 -9.06 -20.95
C VAL A 215 9.43 -8.34 -22.11
N GLY A 216 10.02 -7.21 -22.52
CA GLY A 216 9.51 -6.37 -23.61
C GLY A 216 8.37 -5.43 -23.21
N ASP A 217 8.04 -5.32 -21.92
CA ASP A 217 7.17 -4.25 -21.43
C ASP A 217 7.90 -2.89 -21.59
N PRO A 218 7.33 -1.92 -22.33
CA PRO A 218 7.98 -0.65 -22.63
C PRO A 218 8.12 0.27 -21.41
N VAL A 219 7.51 -0.07 -20.27
CA VAL A 219 7.57 0.71 -19.04
C VAL A 219 8.59 0.14 -18.07
N CYS A 220 8.52 -1.16 -17.75
CA CYS A 220 9.36 -1.75 -16.70
C CYS A 220 10.59 -2.50 -17.23
N ASP A 221 10.61 -2.84 -18.52
CA ASP A 221 11.71 -3.49 -19.24
C ASP A 221 12.09 -2.66 -20.47
N TYR A 222 12.37 -1.39 -20.26
CA TYR A 222 12.61 -0.43 -21.33
C TYR A 222 13.85 -0.79 -22.17
N ASP A 223 13.66 -0.79 -23.48
CA ASP A 223 14.70 -0.96 -24.49
C ASP A 223 15.04 0.38 -25.14
N ALA A 224 16.24 0.90 -24.86
CA ALA A 224 16.72 2.18 -25.38
C ALA A 224 17.03 2.16 -26.88
N ASP A 225 17.22 0.97 -27.47
CA ASP A 225 17.44 0.83 -28.92
C ASP A 225 16.12 0.82 -29.71
N SER A 226 14.98 0.69 -29.02
CA SER A 226 13.65 0.75 -29.62
C SER A 226 13.22 2.20 -29.88
N THR A 227 12.93 2.53 -31.13
CA THR A 227 12.52 3.89 -31.54
C THR A 227 11.01 4.11 -31.50
N THR A 228 10.22 3.05 -31.33
CA THR A 228 8.74 3.11 -31.29
C THR A 228 8.18 2.08 -30.34
N VAL A 229 7.15 2.44 -29.56
CA VAL A 229 6.37 1.46 -28.78
C VAL A 229 5.46 0.69 -29.75
N SER A 230 5.69 -0.61 -29.89
CA SER A 230 4.92 -1.48 -30.77
C SER A 230 3.59 -1.92 -30.14
N ASP A 231 2.62 -2.34 -30.97
CA ASP A 231 1.35 -2.87 -30.48
C ASP A 231 1.53 -4.09 -29.56
N SER A 232 2.55 -4.92 -29.82
CA SER A 232 2.89 -6.05 -28.94
C SER A 232 3.41 -5.59 -27.58
N ALA A 233 4.22 -4.52 -27.54
CA ALA A 233 4.71 -3.95 -26.29
C ALA A 233 3.56 -3.34 -25.47
N ILE A 234 2.60 -2.69 -26.13
CA ILE A 234 1.36 -2.20 -25.49
C ILE A 234 0.53 -3.38 -24.97
N ALA A 235 0.37 -4.43 -25.77
CA ALA A 235 -0.37 -5.62 -25.36
C ALA A 235 0.23 -6.26 -24.10
N ILE A 236 1.56 -6.41 -24.04
CA ILE A 236 2.28 -6.87 -22.84
C ILE A 236 1.96 -5.96 -21.65
N HIS A 237 2.15 -4.64 -21.82
CA HIS A 237 1.92 -3.68 -20.73
C HIS A 237 0.50 -3.78 -20.17
N THR A 238 -0.51 -3.97 -21.02
CA THR A 238 -1.93 -4.02 -20.60
C THR A 238 -2.43 -5.40 -20.17
N ALA A 239 -1.59 -6.44 -20.21
CA ALA A 239 -2.01 -7.82 -19.97
C ALA A 239 -1.86 -8.29 -18.51
N TYR A 240 -1.27 -7.50 -17.61
CA TYR A 240 -1.11 -7.92 -16.21
C TYR A 240 -2.45 -8.15 -15.53
N ALA A 241 -2.61 -9.33 -14.95
CA ALA A 241 -3.73 -9.65 -14.07
C ALA A 241 -3.28 -10.67 -13.03
N PRO A 242 -3.73 -10.55 -11.76
CA PRO A 242 -3.37 -11.53 -10.74
C PRO A 242 -3.82 -12.93 -11.15
N ALA A 243 -2.89 -13.89 -11.08
CA ALA A 243 -3.14 -15.28 -11.41
C ALA A 243 -2.90 -16.19 -10.19
N ALA A 244 -3.47 -17.40 -10.21
CA ALA A 244 -3.19 -18.40 -9.19
C ALA A 244 -1.84 -19.11 -9.39
N SER A 245 -1.30 -19.09 -10.62
CA SER A 245 -0.04 -19.73 -10.98
C SER A 245 0.61 -19.02 -12.17
N GLY A 246 1.89 -19.31 -12.42
CA GLY A 246 2.65 -18.72 -13.51
C GLY A 246 3.28 -17.36 -13.17
N PRO A 247 3.71 -16.60 -14.19
CA PRO A 247 4.51 -15.38 -14.00
C PRO A 247 3.80 -14.27 -13.23
N HIS A 248 2.45 -14.26 -13.24
CA HIS A 248 1.62 -13.28 -12.55
C HIS A 248 1.03 -13.79 -11.22
N ALA A 249 1.61 -14.85 -10.64
CA ALA A 249 1.16 -15.45 -9.39
C ALA A 249 1.68 -14.74 -8.13
N TRP A 250 1.51 -13.41 -8.06
CA TRP A 250 2.01 -12.61 -6.93
C TRP A 250 1.15 -12.71 -5.66
N GLY A 251 -0.08 -13.24 -5.73
CA GLY A 251 -0.98 -13.36 -4.57
C GLY A 251 -0.35 -14.06 -3.36
N ALA A 252 0.07 -15.31 -3.53
CA ALA A 252 0.66 -16.09 -2.43
C ALA A 252 1.99 -15.53 -1.90
N PRO A 253 2.95 -15.08 -2.75
CA PRO A 253 4.11 -14.33 -2.28
C PRO A 253 3.73 -13.07 -1.48
N LEU A 254 2.75 -12.30 -1.94
CA LEU A 254 2.30 -11.08 -1.28
C LEU A 254 1.69 -11.38 0.08
N TYR A 255 0.76 -12.34 0.15
CA TYR A 255 0.18 -12.79 1.42
C TYR A 255 1.25 -13.25 2.42
N THR A 256 2.27 -13.96 1.95
CA THR A 256 3.40 -14.40 2.77
C THR A 256 4.18 -13.21 3.34
N LEU A 257 4.48 -12.18 2.54
CA LEU A 257 5.17 -10.98 3.01
C LEU A 257 4.32 -10.19 4.02
N VAL A 258 3.03 -10.01 3.71
CA VAL A 258 2.08 -9.27 4.54
C VAL A 258 1.88 -9.93 5.91
N THR A 259 1.73 -11.25 5.96
CA THR A 259 1.52 -11.96 7.23
C THR A 259 2.80 -12.06 8.08
N ARG A 260 3.98 -12.07 7.46
CA ARG A 260 5.27 -12.02 8.19
C ARG A 260 5.50 -10.71 8.93
N ALA A 261 4.94 -9.59 8.45
CA ALA A 261 5.05 -8.31 9.14
C ALA A 261 4.31 -8.30 10.50
N GLY A 262 3.40 -9.27 10.73
CA GLY A 262 2.65 -9.45 11.96
C GLY A 262 1.72 -8.27 12.27
N ALA A 263 0.42 -8.39 11.99
CA ALA A 263 -0.54 -7.47 12.59
C ALA A 263 -0.49 -7.59 14.11
N ALA A 264 -0.61 -6.47 14.83
CA ALA A 264 -0.63 -6.50 16.28
C ALA A 264 -1.74 -7.46 16.76
N PRO A 265 -1.47 -8.30 17.79
CA PRO A 265 -2.52 -9.14 18.33
C PRO A 265 -3.67 -8.26 18.84
N ALA A 266 -4.90 -8.62 18.49
CA ALA A 266 -6.08 -8.00 19.09
C ALA A 266 -5.93 -8.02 20.62
N ALA A 267 -6.15 -6.87 21.26
CA ALA A 267 -6.07 -6.78 22.71
C ALA A 267 -6.92 -7.91 23.33
N PRO A 268 -6.40 -8.71 24.28
CA PRO A 268 -7.16 -9.81 24.85
C PRO A 268 -8.45 -9.25 25.45
N VAL A 269 -9.59 -9.79 25.00
CA VAL A 269 -10.88 -9.54 25.63
C VAL A 269 -10.74 -10.01 27.07
N ALA A 270 -10.67 -9.06 28.00
CA ALA A 270 -10.68 -9.37 29.42
C ALA A 270 -12.03 -10.02 29.72
N LEU A 271 -12.05 -11.35 29.82
CA LEU A 271 -13.15 -12.08 30.43
C LEU A 271 -13.18 -11.69 31.91
N THR A 272 -13.95 -10.65 32.24
CA THR A 272 -14.31 -10.36 33.63
C THR A 272 -15.24 -11.47 34.10
N GLY A 273 -14.66 -12.53 34.65
CA GLY A 273 -15.38 -13.59 35.33
C GLY A 273 -15.65 -13.22 36.78
N GLY A 274 -16.87 -13.49 37.24
CA GLY A 274 -17.25 -13.64 38.65
C GLY A 274 -17.84 -12.41 39.30
#